data_AF-A0A1G5HPF4-F1
#
_entry.id   AF-A0A1G5HPF4-F1
#
_cell.length_a   1.000
_cell.length_b   1.000
_cell.length_c   1.000
_cell.angle_alpha   90.00
_cell.angle_beta   90.00
_cell.angle_gamma   90.00
#
_symmetry.space_group_name_H-M   'P 1'
#
loop_
_entity.id
_entity.type
_entity.pdbx_description
1 polymer ?
#
loop_
_entity_poly.entity_id
_entity_poly.type
_entity_poly.pdbx_seq_one_letter_code
_entity_poly.pdbx_strand_id
1 'polypeptide(L)'
;MPLVEITIGEALRQQARKNGDATALIFADDEIDYATLYARVDVLARALIALGIQAGHRVAVMSPNAVEWVLLEYALARIGAVMVTVNPAFRSQELGYLLGQGKVSALFTVRAYRRADIAEDIAAPLPDHAEADPVCKMP
;
A
#
# COMPACT_ATOMS: atom_id res chain seq x y z
N MET A 1 -16.24 -17.43 19.07
CA MET A 1 -16.26 -16.07 18.49
C MET A 1 -17.21 -16.08 17.31
N PRO A 2 -18.23 -15.22 17.28
CA PRO A 2 -19.02 -15.03 16.07
C PRO A 2 -18.15 -14.42 14.96
N LEU A 3 -18.41 -14.80 13.71
CA LEU A 3 -17.81 -14.13 12.55
C LEU A 3 -18.38 -12.71 12.47
N VAL A 4 -17.49 -11.72 12.32
CA VAL A 4 -17.90 -10.33 12.15
C VAL A 4 -17.89 -10.03 10.65
N GLU A 5 -19.05 -9.70 10.09
CA GLU A 5 -19.21 -9.38 8.66
C GLU A 5 -18.86 -7.91 8.37
N ILE A 6 -17.63 -7.50 8.69
CA ILE A 6 -17.11 -6.17 8.35
C ILE A 6 -15.80 -6.29 7.58
N THR A 7 -15.57 -5.39 6.63
CA THR A 7 -14.30 -5.29 5.91
C THR A 7 -13.27 -4.52 6.73
N ILE A 8 -11.99 -4.68 6.40
CA ILE A 8 -10.90 -3.92 7.03
C ILE A 8 -11.11 -2.40 6.89
N GLY A 9 -11.55 -1.93 5.71
CA GLY A 9 -11.86 -0.53 5.48
C GLY A 9 -13.04 -0.01 6.32
N GLU A 10 -14.04 -0.85 6.60
CA GLU A 10 -15.16 -0.49 7.47
C GLU A 10 -14.77 -0.50 8.94
N ALA A 11 -13.91 -1.44 9.37
CA ALA A 11 -13.36 -1.45 10.73
C ALA A 11 -12.62 -0.14 11.05
N LEU A 12 -11.79 0.35 10.12
CA LEU A 12 -11.11 1.65 10.27
C LEU A 12 -12.12 2.82 10.37
N ARG A 13 -13.14 2.84 9.51
CA ARG A 13 -14.19 3.87 9.55
C ARG A 13 -14.92 3.89 10.89
N GLN A 14 -15.27 2.73 11.42
CA GLN A 14 -15.93 2.62 12.71
C GLN A 14 -15.04 3.14 13.83
N GLN A 15 -13.75 2.82 13.80
CA GLN A 15 -12.81 3.26 14.82
C GLN A 15 -12.56 4.76 14.79
N ALA A 16 -12.41 5.36 13.60
CA ALA A 16 -12.29 6.80 13.43
C ALA A 16 -13.52 7.57 13.93
N ARG A 17 -14.72 6.98 13.83
CA ARG A 17 -15.96 7.58 14.36
C ARG A 17 -16.10 7.45 15.87
N LYS A 18 -15.66 6.32 16.45
CA LYS A 18 -15.81 6.03 17.88
C LYS A 18 -14.73 6.73 18.69
N ASN A 19 -13.47 6.61 18.28
CA ASN A 19 -12.29 7.05 19.02
C ASN A 19 -11.32 7.77 18.07
N GLY A 20 -11.79 8.83 17.40
CA GLY A 20 -11.03 9.55 16.38
C GLY A 20 -9.69 10.10 16.87
N ASP A 21 -9.68 10.68 18.07
CA ASP A 21 -8.49 11.34 18.66
C ASP A 21 -7.52 10.36 19.33
N ALA A 22 -7.84 9.06 19.35
CA ALA A 22 -6.94 8.04 19.87
C ALA A 22 -5.84 7.70 18.86
N THR A 23 -4.63 7.48 19.35
CA THR A 23 -3.48 7.06 18.56
C THR A 23 -3.76 5.75 17.81
N ALA A 24 -3.59 5.78 16.49
CA ALA A 24 -3.78 4.63 15.62
C ALA A 24 -2.45 4.02 15.15
N LEU A 25 -1.45 4.87 14.89
CA LEU A 25 -0.15 4.46 14.38
C LEU A 25 0.95 5.33 14.99
N ILE A 26 2.03 4.69 15.42
CA ILE A 26 3.28 5.35 15.83
C ILE A 26 4.39 4.80 14.93
N PHE A 27 5.13 5.68 14.27
CA PHE A 27 6.29 5.30 13.48
C PHE A 27 7.38 6.36 13.61
N ALA A 28 8.54 5.95 14.15
CA ALA A 28 9.61 6.88 14.54
C ALA A 28 9.05 7.98 15.46
N ASP A 29 9.15 9.25 15.04
CA ASP A 29 8.67 10.42 15.79
C ASP A 29 7.24 10.82 15.39
N ASP A 30 6.63 10.14 14.41
CA ASP A 30 5.28 10.42 13.94
C ASP A 30 4.23 9.65 14.74
N GLU A 31 3.21 10.37 15.19
CA GLU A 31 2.02 9.83 15.84
C GLU A 31 0.77 10.26 15.04
N ILE A 32 -0.02 9.27 14.61
CA ILE A 32 -1.21 9.50 13.78
C ILE A 32 -2.42 8.94 14.51
N ASP A 33 -3.42 9.79 14.75
CA ASP A 33 -4.71 9.40 15.32
C ASP A 33 -5.63 8.71 14.30
N TYR A 34 -6.69 8.06 14.76
CA TYR A 34 -7.61 7.32 13.89
C TYR A 34 -8.35 8.22 12.89
N ALA A 35 -8.69 9.45 13.27
CA ALA A 35 -9.38 10.40 12.39
C ALA A 35 -8.49 10.81 11.19
N THR A 36 -7.23 11.13 11.47
CA THR A 36 -6.21 11.49 10.49
C THR A 36 -5.86 10.31 9.61
N LEU A 37 -5.66 9.11 10.20
CA LEU A 37 -5.42 7.89 9.45
C LEU A 37 -6.55 7.62 8.44
N TYR A 38 -7.81 7.69 8.89
CA TYR A 38 -8.97 7.49 8.03
C TYR A 38 -9.06 8.51 6.90
N ALA A 39 -8.79 9.79 7.18
CA ALA A 39 -8.80 10.84 6.17
C ALA A 39 -7.73 10.62 5.09
N ARG A 40 -6.49 10.29 5.50
CA ARG A 40 -5.38 9.98 4.58
C ARG A 40 -5.68 8.75 3.72
N VAL A 41 -6.22 7.69 4.32
CA VAL A 41 -6.68 6.48 3.59
C VAL A 41 -7.76 6.81 2.56
N ASP A 42 -8.71 7.68 2.90
CA ASP A 42 -9.81 8.03 1.98
C ASP A 42 -9.33 8.87 0.78
N VAL A 43 -8.33 9.73 0.99
CA VAL A 43 -7.66 10.44 -0.12
C VAL A 43 -6.88 9.46 -0.99
N LEU A 44 -6.07 8.58 -0.39
CA LEU A 44 -5.28 7.61 -1.13
C LEU A 44 -6.17 6.64 -1.94
N ALA A 45 -7.26 6.14 -1.35
CA ALA A 45 -8.20 5.25 -2.04
C ALA A 45 -8.76 5.89 -3.31
N ARG A 46 -9.10 7.19 -3.26
CA ARG A 46 -9.57 7.94 -4.44
C ARG A 46 -8.47 8.11 -5.48
N ALA A 47 -7.23 8.38 -5.05
CA ALA A 47 -6.09 8.47 -5.96
C ALA A 47 -5.80 7.13 -6.65
N LEU A 48 -5.85 6.00 -5.93
CA LEU A 48 -5.69 4.66 -6.50
C LEU A 48 -6.76 4.34 -7.56
N ILE A 49 -8.02 4.71 -7.30
CA ILE A 49 -9.09 4.58 -8.30
C ILE A 49 -8.80 5.44 -9.54
N ALA A 50 -8.33 6.68 -9.35
CA ALA A 50 -7.95 7.57 -10.46
C ALA A 50 -6.76 7.03 -11.28
N LEU A 51 -5.85 6.27 -10.64
CA LEU A 51 -4.77 5.53 -11.30
C LEU A 51 -5.25 4.23 -11.99
N GLY A 52 -6.56 3.94 -11.96
CA GLY A 52 -7.14 2.77 -12.62
C GLY A 52 -7.08 1.47 -11.80
N ILE A 53 -6.76 1.53 -10.50
CA ILE A 53 -6.85 0.35 -9.63
C ILE A 53 -8.32 0.05 -9.32
N GLN A 54 -8.74 -1.19 -9.57
CA GLN A 54 -10.11 -1.64 -9.42
C GLN A 54 -10.22 -2.77 -8.39
N ALA A 55 -11.45 -3.04 -7.94
CA ALA A 55 -11.72 -4.19 -7.08
C ALA A 55 -11.24 -5.50 -7.73
N GLY A 56 -10.61 -6.37 -6.95
CA GLY A 56 -10.00 -7.61 -7.41
C GLY A 56 -8.61 -7.47 -8.04
N HIS A 57 -8.14 -6.26 -8.35
CA HIS A 57 -6.75 -6.06 -8.78
C HIS A 57 -5.78 -6.50 -7.68
N ARG A 58 -4.66 -7.09 -8.11
CA ARG A 58 -3.58 -7.51 -7.22
C ARG A 58 -2.48 -6.47 -7.30
N VAL A 59 -2.21 -5.77 -6.20
CA VAL A 59 -1.26 -4.67 -6.15
C VAL A 59 -0.07 -5.10 -5.30
N ALA A 60 1.10 -5.21 -5.90
CA ALA A 60 2.32 -5.50 -5.19
C ALA A 60 2.81 -4.26 -4.43
N VAL A 61 3.20 -4.45 -3.18
CA VAL A 61 3.82 -3.41 -2.35
C VAL A 61 5.16 -3.93 -1.86
N MET A 62 6.23 -3.32 -2.37
CA MET A 62 7.62 -3.62 -2.02
C MET A 62 8.23 -2.40 -1.31
N SER A 63 8.05 -2.32 0.00
CA SER A 63 8.54 -1.21 0.82
C SER A 63 8.98 -1.72 2.19
N PRO A 64 9.98 -1.09 2.84
CA PRO A 64 10.16 -1.25 4.27
C PRO A 64 8.92 -0.80 5.05
N ASN A 65 8.91 -1.10 6.35
CA ASN A 65 7.91 -0.55 7.27
C ASN A 65 7.98 0.97 7.22
N ALA A 66 6.85 1.59 6.90
CA ALA A 66 6.65 3.02 6.81
C ALA A 66 5.15 3.31 7.00
N VAL A 67 4.80 4.57 7.27
CA VAL A 67 3.41 4.99 7.41
C VAL A 67 2.62 4.73 6.11
N GLU A 68 3.23 5.02 4.96
CA GLU A 68 2.63 4.84 3.64
C GLU A 68 2.27 3.39 3.34
N TRP A 69 2.99 2.43 3.92
CA TRP A 69 2.67 1.01 3.78
C TRP A 69 1.33 0.68 4.44
N VAL A 70 1.10 1.19 5.65
CA VAL A 70 -0.17 1.03 6.39
C VAL A 70 -1.31 1.74 5.66
N LEU A 71 -1.03 2.93 5.11
CA LEU A 71 -2.01 3.66 4.32
C LEU A 71 -2.42 2.89 3.06
N LEU A 72 -1.46 2.29 2.33
CA LEU A 72 -1.72 1.45 1.17
C LEU A 72 -2.57 0.23 1.52
N GLU A 73 -2.29 -0.44 2.64
CA GLU A 73 -3.08 -1.60 3.09
C GLU A 73 -4.56 -1.24 3.26
N TYR A 74 -4.85 -0.18 4.02
CA TYR A 74 -6.23 0.25 4.25
C TYR A 74 -6.88 0.81 2.98
N ALA A 75 -6.14 1.55 2.15
CA ALA A 75 -6.69 2.13 0.92
C ALA A 75 -7.04 1.05 -0.11
N LEU A 76 -6.17 0.06 -0.31
CA LEU A 76 -6.43 -1.09 -1.19
C LEU A 76 -7.60 -1.92 -0.67
N ALA A 77 -7.64 -2.22 0.63
CA ALA A 77 -8.75 -2.94 1.23
C ALA A 77 -10.08 -2.18 1.07
N ARG A 78 -10.06 -0.84 1.20
CA ARG A 78 -11.24 0.02 1.03
C ARG A 78 -11.82 -0.03 -0.39
N ILE A 79 -10.98 -0.13 -1.41
CA ILE A 79 -11.41 -0.20 -2.83
C ILE A 79 -11.63 -1.65 -3.30
N GLY A 80 -11.47 -2.64 -2.42
CA GLY A 80 -11.62 -4.05 -2.75
C GLY A 80 -10.47 -4.63 -3.58
N ALA A 81 -9.31 -3.96 -3.61
CA ALA A 81 -8.08 -4.49 -4.21
C ALA A 81 -7.32 -5.38 -3.20
N VAL A 82 -6.47 -6.26 -3.73
CA VAL A 82 -5.68 -7.21 -2.94
C VAL A 82 -4.23 -6.73 -2.87
N MET A 83 -3.76 -6.45 -1.67
CA MET A 83 -2.34 -6.16 -1.45
C MET A 83 -1.52 -7.46 -1.49
N VAL A 84 -0.45 -7.45 -2.28
CA VAL A 84 0.56 -8.51 -2.33
C VAL A 84 1.83 -7.97 -1.70
N THR A 85 2.15 -8.44 -0.51
CA THR A 85 3.35 -8.00 0.22
C THR A 85 4.60 -8.60 -0.41
N VAL A 86 5.53 -7.75 -0.84
CA VAL A 86 6.80 -8.19 -1.44
C VAL A 86 7.94 -7.82 -0.50
N ASN A 87 8.81 -8.78 -0.21
CA ASN A 87 9.97 -8.54 0.63
C ASN A 87 10.95 -7.59 -0.11
N PRO A 88 11.29 -6.42 0.45
CA PRO A 88 12.24 -5.48 -0.17
C PRO A 88 13.66 -6.02 -0.38
N ALA A 89 13.99 -7.18 0.21
CA ALA A 89 15.26 -7.86 -0.02
C ALA A 89 15.26 -8.77 -1.26
N PHE A 90 14.11 -8.99 -1.92
CA PHE A 90 14.03 -9.77 -3.16
C PHE A 90 14.73 -9.04 -4.30
N ARG A 91 15.38 -9.81 -5.18
CA ARG A 91 16.10 -9.29 -6.34
C ARG A 91 15.38 -9.69 -7.62
N SER A 92 15.92 -9.28 -8.76
CA SER A 92 15.27 -9.33 -10.07
C SER A 92 14.67 -10.71 -10.39
N GLN A 93 15.33 -11.82 -9.99
CA GLN A 93 14.84 -13.17 -10.25
C GLN A 93 13.61 -13.54 -9.42
N GLU A 94 13.64 -13.36 -8.08
CA GLU A 94 12.48 -13.64 -7.23
C GLU A 94 11.32 -12.69 -7.52
N LEU A 95 11.64 -11.43 -7.81
CA LEU A 95 10.66 -10.41 -8.15
C LEU A 95 9.94 -10.72 -9.47
N GLY A 96 10.69 -11.09 -10.52
CA GLY A 96 10.09 -11.49 -11.80
C GLY A 96 9.16 -12.69 -11.67
N TYR A 97 9.54 -13.69 -10.87
CA TYR A 97 8.68 -14.83 -10.58
C TYR A 97 7.38 -14.41 -9.88
N LEU A 98 7.47 -13.59 -8.83
CA LEU A 98 6.31 -13.12 -8.06
C LEU A 98 5.37 -12.28 -8.91
N LEU A 99 5.90 -11.33 -9.69
CA LEU A 99 5.10 -10.43 -10.51
C LEU A 99 4.40 -11.18 -11.65
N GLY A 100 5.12 -12.10 -12.31
CA GLY A 100 4.58 -12.90 -13.42
C GLY A 100 3.50 -13.90 -12.98
N GLN A 101 3.74 -14.66 -11.89
CA GLN A 101 2.75 -15.61 -11.36
C GLN A 101 1.60 -14.90 -10.63
N GLY A 102 1.89 -13.76 -10.00
CA GLY A 102 0.98 -13.03 -9.15
C GLY A 102 -0.09 -12.25 -9.89
N LYS A 103 -0.10 -12.21 -11.24
CA LYS A 103 -1.03 -11.39 -12.05
C LYS A 103 -1.19 -9.98 -11.49
N VAL A 104 -0.06 -9.39 -11.11
CA VAL A 104 -0.02 -8.09 -10.45
C VAL A 104 -0.39 -7.01 -11.46
N SER A 105 -1.31 -6.13 -11.08
CA SER A 105 -1.80 -5.03 -11.91
C SER A 105 -0.98 -3.75 -11.73
N ALA A 106 -0.33 -3.59 -10.57
CA ALA A 106 0.52 -2.45 -10.25
C ALA A 106 1.54 -2.80 -9.15
N LEU A 107 2.69 -2.12 -9.15
CA LEU A 107 3.72 -2.21 -8.12
C LEU A 107 3.94 -0.83 -7.49
N PHE A 108 3.80 -0.76 -6.16
CA PHE A 108 4.27 0.37 -5.37
C PHE A 108 5.56 0.00 -4.67
N THR A 109 6.57 0.86 -4.79
CA THR A 109 7.86 0.63 -4.16
C THR A 109 8.53 1.92 -3.72
N VAL A 110 9.61 1.79 -2.96
CA VAL A 110 10.53 2.88 -2.64
C VAL A 110 11.70 2.86 -3.62
N ARG A 111 12.29 4.03 -3.88
CA ARG A 111 13.41 4.14 -4.83
C ARG A 111 14.64 3.33 -4.41
N ALA A 112 14.96 3.36 -3.11
CA ALA A 112 16.11 2.66 -2.57
C ALA A 112 15.78 2.03 -1.23
N TYR A 113 16.37 0.86 -0.96
CA TYR A 113 16.30 0.20 0.33
C TYR A 113 17.68 -0.30 0.74
N ARG A 114 18.17 0.17 1.89
CA ARG A 114 19.56 0.00 2.34
C ARG A 114 20.52 0.55 1.28
N ARG A 115 21.53 -0.24 0.86
CA ARG A 115 22.53 0.14 -0.15
C ARG A 115 22.13 -0.24 -1.58
N ALA A 116 20.90 -0.72 -1.79
CA ALA A 116 20.45 -1.17 -3.10
C ALA A 116 19.43 -0.20 -3.70
N ASP A 117 19.60 0.06 -4.99
CA ASP A 117 18.61 0.75 -5.81
C ASP A 117 17.56 -0.27 -6.27
N ILE A 118 16.31 -0.08 -5.86
CA ILE A 118 15.23 -1.01 -6.21
C ILE A 118 14.78 -0.79 -7.67
N ALA A 119 14.97 0.41 -8.22
CA ALA A 119 14.57 0.70 -9.60
C ALA A 119 15.32 -0.20 -10.60
N GLU A 120 16.62 -0.44 -10.36
CA GLU A 120 17.42 -1.37 -11.18
C GLU A 120 16.89 -2.81 -11.10
N ASP A 121 16.44 -3.24 -9.92
CA ASP A 121 15.90 -4.59 -9.71
C ASP A 121 14.54 -4.81 -10.40
N ILE A 122 13.79 -3.73 -10.66
CA ILE A 122 12.45 -3.75 -11.30
C ILE A 122 12.53 -3.63 -12.83
N ALA A 123 13.52 -2.92 -13.36
CA ALA A 123 13.61 -2.62 -14.80
C ALA A 123 13.67 -3.90 -15.68
N ALA A 124 14.30 -4.96 -15.19
CA ALA A 124 14.40 -6.23 -15.90
C ALA A 124 13.07 -7.04 -15.93
N PRO A 125 12.35 -7.24 -14.80
CA PRO A 125 11.09 -7.99 -14.79
C PRO A 125 9.86 -7.25 -15.34
N LEU A 126 9.89 -5.91 -15.45
CA LEU A 126 8.78 -5.10 -15.97
C LEU A 126 9.28 -4.10 -17.03
N PRO A 127 9.48 -4.48 -18.30
CA PRO A 127 10.04 -3.55 -19.29
C PRO A 127 9.08 -2.42 -19.75
N ASP A 128 7.76 -2.60 -19.65
CA ASP A 128 6.74 -1.65 -20.15
C ASP A 128 5.99 -0.88 -19.04
N HIS A 129 6.64 -0.62 -17.89
CA HIS A 129 6.00 0.11 -16.80
C HIS A 129 6.02 1.62 -17.06
N ALA A 130 4.87 2.27 -16.88
CA ALA A 130 4.82 3.71 -16.72
C ALA A 130 5.18 4.04 -15.26
N GLU A 131 6.24 4.82 -15.05
CA GLU A 131 6.50 5.44 -13.75
C GLU A 131 5.39 6.47 -13.52
N ALA A 132 4.49 6.20 -12.57
CA ALA A 132 3.61 7.24 -12.06
C ALA A 132 4.45 8.19 -11.21
N ASP A 133 4.20 9.50 -11.33
CA ASP A 133 4.86 10.50 -10.48
C ASP A 133 4.87 9.99 -9.03
N PRO A 134 6.03 10.04 -8.34
CA PRO A 134 6.14 9.53 -6.98
C PRO A 134 5.00 10.15 -6.20
N VAL A 135 4.11 9.32 -5.65
CA VAL A 135 2.98 9.80 -4.85
C VAL A 135 3.59 10.77 -3.85
N CYS A 136 3.36 12.06 -4.12
CA CYS A 136 4.01 13.17 -3.45
C CYS A 136 3.85 12.90 -1.97
N LYS A 137 4.97 12.91 -1.21
CA LYS A 137 5.02 12.65 0.25
C LYS A 137 3.63 12.82 0.83
N MET A 138 2.95 11.69 1.05
CA MET A 138 1.55 11.75 1.45
C MET A 138 1.50 12.59 2.73
N PRO A 139 0.76 13.71 2.73
CA PRO A 139 0.78 14.66 3.84
C PRO A 139 0.41 13.95 5.14
#